data_AF-A0A1S7FUG0-F1
#
_entry.id   AF-A0A1S7FUG0-F1
#
_cell.length_a   1.000
_cell.length_b   1.000
_cell.length_c   1.000
_cell.angle_alpha   90.00
_cell.angle_beta   90.00
_cell.angle_gamma   90.00
#
_symmetry.space_group_name_H-M   'P 1'
#
loop_
_entity.id
_entity.type
_entity.pdbx_description
1 polymer ?
#
loop_
_entity_poly.entity_id
_entity_poly.type
_entity_poly.pdbx_seq_one_letter_code
_entity_poly.pdbx_strand_id
1 'polypeptide(L)' 'MTAVVEKKINWAKVRSRRESLGISQAFISRKMGYKYSSGYSNLEKGMVRLSAEKAAVLADILHCKQEDFFK' A
#
# COMPACT_ATOMS: atom_id res chain seq x y z
N MET A 1 -1.91 -12.18 24.39
CA MET A 1 -2.74 -11.50 23.37
C MET A 1 -1.86 -11.23 22.16
N THR A 2 -2.22 -11.89 21.06
CA THR A 2 -1.85 -11.67 19.64
C THR A 2 -0.49 -11.06 19.33
N ALA A 3 0.45 -11.93 18.94
CA ALA A 3 1.67 -11.55 18.23
C ALA A 3 1.30 -10.71 17.00
N VAL A 4 1.64 -9.42 17.02
CA VAL A 4 1.58 -8.59 15.82
C VAL A 4 2.72 -9.08 14.93
N VAL A 5 2.41 -10.05 14.08
CA VAL A 5 3.36 -10.55 13.08
C VAL A 5 3.77 -9.34 12.25
N GLU A 6 5.03 -8.93 12.34
CA GLU A 6 5.64 -7.92 11.47
C GLU A 6 5.71 -8.48 10.05
N LYS A 7 4.55 -8.68 9.42
CA LYS A 7 4.46 -9.14 8.05
C LYS A 7 5.03 -8.03 7.17
N LYS A 8 6.19 -8.30 6.56
CA LYS A 8 6.77 -7.39 5.57
C LYS A 8 5.84 -7.33 4.37
N ILE A 9 5.45 -6.11 4.00
CA ILE A 9 4.68 -5.87 2.78
C ILE A 9 5.59 -6.13 1.58
N ASN A 10 5.08 -6.92 0.64
CA ASN A 10 5.66 -7.14 -0.67
C ASN A 10 5.27 -6.01 -1.63
N TRP A 11 6.00 -4.90 -1.55
CA TRP A 11 5.79 -3.73 -2.40
C TRP A 11 5.97 -4.03 -3.90
N ALA A 12 6.75 -5.04 -4.28
CA ALA A 12 6.89 -5.45 -5.68
C ALA A 12 5.58 -6.03 -6.23
N LYS A 13 4.86 -6.82 -5.42
CA LYS A 13 3.54 -7.36 -5.77
C LYS A 13 2.49 -6.25 -5.81
N VAL A 14 2.50 -5.34 -4.83
CA VAL A 14 1.64 -4.14 -4.80
C VAL A 14 1.83 -3.32 -6.08
N ARG A 15 3.08 -3.05 -6.45
CA ARG A 15 3.43 -2.29 -7.65
C ARG A 15 2.92 -2.96 -8.92
N SER A 16 3.17 -4.27 -9.06
CA SER A 16 2.70 -5.03 -10.23
C SER A 16 1.17 -5.01 -10.35
N ARG A 17 0.47 -5.13 -9.21
CA ARG A 17 -1.00 -5.04 -9.17
C ARG A 17 -1.49 -3.65 -9.54
N ARG A 18 -0.86 -2.61 -8.99
CA ARG A 18 -1.13 -1.21 -9.32
C ARG A 18 -0.97 -0.96 -10.83
N GLU A 19 0.11 -1.45 -11.42
CA GLU A 19 0.40 -1.33 -12.86
C GLU A 19 -0.61 -2.12 -13.71
N SER A 20 -0.99 -3.33 -13.27
CA SER A 20 -2.05 -4.12 -13.92
C SER A 20 -3.42 -3.45 -13.90
N LEU A 21 -3.70 -2.59 -12.92
CA LEU A 21 -4.94 -1.81 -12.82
C LEU A 21 -4.83 -0.45 -13.52
N GLY A 22 -3.67 -0.09 -14.07
CA GLY A 22 -3.43 1.24 -14.66
C GLY A 22 -3.44 2.38 -13.65
N ILE A 23 -3.27 2.08 -12.35
CA ILE A 23 -3.36 3.07 -11.28
C ILE A 23 -2.01 3.78 -11.11
N SER A 24 -2.00 5.11 -11.05
CA SER A 24 -0.78 5.88 -10.79
C SER A 24 -0.52 6.05 -9.28
N GLN A 25 0.75 6.21 -8.89
CA GLN A 25 1.11 6.49 -7.49
C GLN A 25 0.45 7.78 -6.97
N ALA A 26 0.29 8.77 -7.84
CA ALA A 26 -0.39 10.02 -7.53
C ALA A 26 -1.88 9.81 -7.22
N PHE A 27 -2.55 8.90 -7.95
CA PHE A 27 -3.93 8.53 -7.68
C PHE A 27 -4.08 7.91 -6.30
N ILE A 28 -3.23 6.93 -5.96
CA ILE A 28 -3.25 6.29 -4.63
C ILE A 28 -3.01 7.32 -3.54
N SER A 29 -2.03 8.21 -3.75
CA SER A 29 -1.71 9.27 -2.79
C SER A 29 -2.90 10.18 -2.52
N ARG A 30 -3.61 10.62 -3.58
CA ARG A 30 -4.83 11.44 -3.44
C ARG A 30 -5.94 10.68 -2.71
N LYS A 31 -6.20 9.42 -3.07
CA LYS A 31 -7.27 8.62 -2.44
C LYS A 31 -6.96 8.28 -0.98
N MET A 32 -5.68 8.19 -0.60
CA MET A 32 -5.21 8.04 0.78
C MET A 32 -5.17 9.36 1.58
N GLY A 33 -5.51 10.50 0.96
CA GLY A 33 -5.47 11.81 1.62
C GLY A 33 -4.07 12.38 1.82
N TYR A 34 -3.06 11.90 1.08
CA TYR A 34 -1.73 12.51 1.11
C TYR A 34 -1.72 13.82 0.31
N LYS A 35 -1.08 14.84 0.89
CA LYS A 35 -0.86 16.14 0.24
C LYS A 35 0.04 16.04 -1.01
N TYR A 36 0.93 15.05 -1.05
CA TYR A 36 1.92 14.86 -2.12
C TYR A 36 2.00 13.40 -2.56
N SER A 37 2.28 13.19 -3.85
CA SER A 37 2.53 11.87 -4.47
C SER A 37 3.70 11.11 -3.83
N SER A 38 4.66 11.84 -3.27
CA SER A 38 5.81 11.29 -2.55
C SER A 38 5.42 10.48 -1.30
N GLY A 39 4.23 10.75 -0.73
CA GLY A 39 3.73 10.02 0.45
C GLY A 39 3.58 8.53 0.18
N TYR A 40 3.03 8.17 -0.99
CA TYR A 40 2.90 6.77 -1.39
C TYR A 40 4.21 6.19 -1.93
N SER A 41 5.02 6.96 -2.68
CA SER A 41 6.32 6.45 -3.16
C SER A 41 7.25 6.05 -2.01
N ASN A 42 7.21 6.76 -0.87
CA ASN A 42 8.02 6.39 0.30
C ASN A 42 7.50 5.12 0.99
N LEU A 43 6.21 4.84 0.91
CA LEU A 43 5.62 3.57 1.34
C LEU A 43 6.14 2.42 0.46
N GLU A 44 6.04 2.53 -0.87
CA GLU A 44 6.53 1.50 -1.81
C GLU A 44 8.03 1.22 -1.70
N LYS A 45 8.82 2.23 -1.31
CA LYS A 45 10.26 2.07 -1.05
C LYS A 45 10.57 1.45 0.31
N GLY A 46 9.57 1.23 1.15
CA GLY A 46 9.74 0.73 2.52
C GLY A 46 10.40 1.75 3.47
N MET A 47 10.48 3.03 3.07
CA MET A 47 11.03 4.09 3.93
C MET A 47 10.06 4.51 5.04
N VAL A 48 8.76 4.23 4.87
CA VAL A 48 7.71 4.58 5.82
C VAL A 48 6.90 3.33 6.15
N ARG A 49 6.57 3.13 7.44
CA ARG A 49 5.67 2.07 7.88
C ARG A 49 4.25 2.35 7.38
N LEU A 50 3.61 1.34 6.79
CA LEU A 50 2.20 1.40 6.42
C LEU A 50 1.35 1.09 7.67
N SER A 51 0.60 2.07 8.17
CA SER A 51 -0.38 1.85 9.23
C SER A 51 -1.53 0.97 8.74
N ALA A 52 -2.16 0.22 9.64
CA ALA A 52 -3.29 -0.67 9.32
C ALA A 52 -4.43 0.05 8.58
N GLU A 53 -4.73 1.29 8.97
CA GLU A 53 -5.74 2.13 8.30
C GLU A 53 -5.38 2.38 6.82
N LYS A 54 -4.12 2.70 6.54
CA LYS A 54 -3.66 2.94 5.16
C LYS A 54 -3.54 1.65 4.37
N ALA A 55 -3.23 0.52 5.03
CA ALA A 55 -3.28 -0.79 4.40
C ALA A 55 -4.71 -1.14 3.95
N ALA A 56 -5.72 -0.84 4.77
CA ALA A 56 -7.12 -1.02 4.41
C ALA A 56 -7.52 -0.17 3.20
N VAL A 57 -7.15 1.10 3.20
CA VAL A 57 -7.41 2.00 2.05
C VAL A 57 -6.67 1.52 0.80
N LEU A 58 -5.43 1.03 0.93
CA LEU A 58 -4.67 0.48 -0.20
C LEU A 58 -5.34 -0.76 -0.80
N ALA A 59 -5.82 -1.65 0.07
CA ALA A 59 -6.56 -2.86 -0.31
C ALA A 59 -7.84 -2.52 -1.08
N ASP A 60 -8.59 -1.53 -0.58
CA ASP A 60 -9.77 -1.00 -1.28
C ASP A 60 -9.42 -0.45 -2.66
N ILE A 61 -8.35 0.34 -2.78
CA ILE A 61 -7.90 0.91 -4.06
C ILE A 61 -7.49 -0.17 -5.06
N LEU A 62 -6.77 -1.17 -4.60
CA LEU A 62 -6.22 -2.23 -5.46
C LEU A 62 -7.19 -3.39 -5.66
N HIS A 63 -8.42 -3.27 -5.13
CA HIS A 63 -9.45 -4.30 -5.18
C HIS A 63 -8.91 -5.67 -4.78
N CYS A 64 -8.13 -5.73 -3.72
CA CYS A 64 -7.55 -6.97 -3.20
C CYS A 64 -7.54 -6.95 -1.67
N LYS A 65 -7.26 -8.10 -1.06
CA LYS A 65 -7.17 -8.20 0.40
C LYS A 65 -5.83 -7.63 0.87
N GLN A 66 -5.80 -7.07 2.08
CA GLN A 66 -4.54 -6.62 2.68
C GLN A 66 -3.54 -7.79 2.80
N GLU A 67 -4.07 -8.99 3.04
CA GLU A 67 -3.35 -10.27 3.08
C GLU A 67 -2.53 -10.53 1.82
N ASP A 68 -3.01 -10.11 0.64
CA ASP A 68 -2.29 -10.29 -0.63
C ASP A 68 -1.02 -9.46 -0.71
N PHE A 69 -0.93 -8.38 0.07
CA PHE A 69 0.25 -7.53 0.13
C PHE A 69 1.35 -8.11 0.99
N PHE A 70 1.03 -9.00 1.92
CA PHE A 70 2.00 -9.53 2.86
C PHE A 70 2.68 -10.79 2.30
N LYS A 71 3.95 -10.98 2.67
CA LYS A 71 4.70 -12.22 2.44
C LYS A 71 4.89 -12.98 3.75
#